data_AF-A0A6P9AZE1-F1
#
_entry.id   AF-A0A6P9AZE1-F1
#
_cell.length_a   1.000
_cell.length_b   1.000
_cell.length_c   1.000
_cell.angle_alpha   90.00
_cell.angle_beta   90.00
_cell.angle_gamma   90.00
#
_symmetry.space_group_name_H-M   'P 1'
#
loop_
_entity.id
_entity.type
_entity.pdbx_description
1 polymer ?
#
loop_
_entity_poly.entity_id
_entity_poly.type
_entity_poly.pdbx_seq_one_letter_code
_entity_poly.pdbx_strand_id
1 'polypeptide(L)'
;MVTGLEPGIDYEISVITLINGGESAPTTLIQQTAVPPPTDLRFTNVGPDTIRVTWTPPASVELSSFLVRFSPMKNKEDVAELSISPSDSAVVLT
;
A
#
# COMPACT_ATOMS: atom_id res chain seq x y z
N MET A 1 11.08 14.94 10.81
CA MET A 1 10.71 13.89 9.82
C MET A 1 11.94 13.04 9.62
N VAL A 2 11.84 11.72 9.83
CA VAL A 2 12.91 10.77 9.50
C VAL A 2 12.75 10.40 8.02
N THR A 3 13.83 10.33 7.27
CA THR A 3 13.83 10.15 5.81
C THR A 3 14.81 9.07 5.38
N GLY A 4 14.64 8.51 4.19
CA GLY A 4 15.52 7.47 3.65
C GLY A 4 15.27 6.07 4.23
N LEU A 5 14.04 5.82 4.69
CA LEU A 5 13.61 4.52 5.19
C LEU A 5 13.07 3.64 4.07
N GLU A 6 13.24 2.34 4.22
CA GLU A 6 12.71 1.35 3.27
C GLU A 6 11.21 1.16 3.48
N PRO A 7 10.39 1.04 2.42
CA PRO A 7 8.95 0.83 2.55
C PRO A 7 8.57 -0.56 3.10
N GLY A 8 7.51 -0.62 3.92
CA GLY A 8 7.02 -1.88 4.49
C GLY A 8 7.86 -2.43 5.64
N ILE A 9 8.79 -1.66 6.19
CA ILE A 9 9.73 -2.08 7.23
C ILE A 9 9.36 -1.44 8.58
N ASP A 10 9.39 -2.25 9.64
CA ASP A 10 9.24 -1.80 11.02
C ASP A 10 10.54 -1.16 11.53
N TYR A 11 10.44 0.07 12.04
CA TYR A 11 11.54 0.77 12.68
C TYR A 11 11.22 1.04 14.15
N GLU A 12 12.17 0.70 15.02
CA GLU A 12 12.15 1.12 16.42
C GLU A 12 12.76 2.53 16.55
N ILE A 13 11.95 3.48 16.98
CA ILE A 13 12.30 4.90 17.08
C ILE A 13 12.29 5.30 18.55
N SER A 14 13.41 5.82 19.05
CA SER A 14 13.57 6.24 20.44
C SER A 14 13.88 7.74 20.56
N VAL A 15 13.23 8.40 21.52
CA VAL A 15 13.47 9.81 21.86
C VAL A 15 13.92 9.90 23.31
N ILE A 16 15.02 10.61 23.55
CA ILE A 16 15.63 10.80 24.87
C ILE A 16 15.72 12.30 25.16
N THR A 17 15.39 12.70 26.39
CA THR A 17 15.61 14.07 26.87
C THR A 17 17.01 14.20 27.44
N LEU A 18 17.76 15.19 27.00
CA LEU A 18 19.11 15.50 27.49
C LEU A 18 19.08 16.77 28.36
N ILE A 19 19.71 16.70 29.53
CA ILE A 19 20.03 17.85 30.40
C ILE A 19 21.52 17.83 30.75
N ASN A 20 22.06 18.90 31.35
CA ASN A 20 23.49 18.96 31.68
C ASN A 20 23.92 17.78 32.55
N GLY A 21 24.62 16.82 31.94
CA GLY A 21 25.16 15.62 32.59
C GLY A 21 24.15 14.50 32.87
N GLY A 22 22.93 14.57 32.35
CA GLY A 22 21.91 13.55 32.60
C GLY A 22 20.99 13.29 31.40
N GLU A 23 20.48 12.07 31.31
CA GLU A 23 19.58 11.62 30.26
C GLU A 23 18.32 10.99 30.88
N SER A 24 17.16 11.16 30.24
CA SER A 24 15.96 10.41 30.61
C SER A 24 16.04 8.95 30.18
N ALA A 25 15.12 8.11 30.65
CA ALA A 25 14.81 6.88 29.93
C ALA A 25 14.30 7.22 28.50
N PRO A 26 14.57 6.38 27.49
CA PRO A 26 14.02 6.58 26.16
C PRO A 26 12.51 6.38 26.16
N THR A 27 11.81 7.20 25.38
CA THR A 27 10.45 6.89 24.92
C THR A 27 10.56 6.25 23.54
N THR A 28 10.12 5.01 23.43
CA THR A 28 10.32 4.16 22.25
C THR A 28 9.00 3.79 21.61
N LEU A 29 8.94 3.82 20.28
CA LEU A 29 7.81 3.38 19.47
C LEU A 29 8.30 2.55 18.28
N ILE A 30 7.57 1.50 17.93
CA ILE A 30 7.76 0.77 16.67
C ILE A 30 6.76 1.30 15.65
N GLN A 31 7.24 1.64 14.46
CA GLN A 31 6.40 2.14 13.38
C GLN A 31 6.82 1.52 12.04
N GLN A 32 5.86 0.92 11.34
CA GLN A 32 6.04 0.46 9.96
C GLN A 32 5.95 1.62 8.98
N THR A 33 6.84 1.64 8.00
CA THR A 33 6.73 2.53 6.83
C THR A 33 5.63 2.05 5.87
N ALA A 34 5.01 3.00 5.17
CA ALA A 34 3.95 2.68 4.22
C ALA A 34 4.51 1.96 2.98
N VAL A 35 3.78 0.96 2.48
CA VAL A 35 4.01 0.40 1.14
C VAL A 35 3.48 1.40 0.10
N PRO A 36 4.24 1.77 -0.94
CA PRO A 36 3.79 2.75 -1.91
C PRO A 36 2.58 2.23 -2.70
N PRO A 37 1.56 3.07 -2.94
CA PRO A 37 0.38 2.64 -3.68
C PRO A 37 0.68 2.51 -5.19
N PRO A 38 -0.09 1.69 -5.93
CA PRO A 38 -0.14 1.79 -7.38
C PRO A 38 -0.72 3.14 -7.81
N THR A 39 -0.39 3.57 -9.03
CA THR A 39 -0.84 4.86 -9.58
C THR A 39 -1.48 4.68 -10.96
N ASP A 40 -2.01 5.75 -11.55
CA ASP A 40 -2.50 5.77 -12.93
C ASP A 40 -3.54 4.65 -13.23
N LEU A 41 -4.57 4.58 -12.39
CA LEU A 41 -5.66 3.63 -12.55
C LEU A 41 -6.45 3.96 -13.82
N ARG A 42 -6.58 2.99 -14.72
CA ARG A 42 -7.28 3.16 -16.00
C ARG A 42 -8.25 2.01 -16.26
N PHE A 43 -9.32 2.36 -16.95
CA PHE A 43 -10.37 1.44 -17.39
C PHE A 43 -10.38 1.39 -18.91
N THR A 44 -10.25 0.19 -19.48
CA THR A 44 -10.27 -0.04 -20.93
C THR A 44 -11.14 -1.24 -21.27
N ASN A 45 -11.40 -1.46 -22.57
CA ASN A 45 -12.14 -2.64 -23.06
C ASN A 45 -13.48 -2.84 -22.32
N VAL A 46 -14.26 -1.77 -22.18
CA VAL A 46 -15.55 -1.80 -21.46
C VAL A 46 -16.60 -2.51 -22.32
N GLY A 47 -17.07 -3.66 -21.84
CA GLY A 47 -18.18 -4.41 -22.38
C GLY A 47 -19.45 -4.27 -21.52
N PRO A 48 -20.54 -4.96 -21.90
CA PRO A 48 -21.79 -4.96 -21.14
C PRO A 48 -21.65 -5.58 -19.74
N ASP A 49 -20.77 -6.56 -19.61
CA ASP A 49 -20.55 -7.42 -18.44
C ASP A 49 -19.06 -7.55 -18.08
N THR A 50 -18.17 -6.86 -18.79
CA THR A 50 -16.73 -6.99 -18.59
C THR A 50 -16.03 -5.64 -18.63
N ILE A 51 -14.93 -5.52 -17.90
CA ILE A 51 -14.07 -4.35 -17.95
C ILE A 51 -12.62 -4.73 -17.67
N ARG A 52 -11.67 -4.14 -18.40
CA ARG A 52 -10.25 -4.27 -18.09
C ARG A 52 -9.80 -3.12 -17.21
N VAL A 53 -9.24 -3.44 -16.05
CA VAL A 53 -8.64 -2.50 -15.11
C VAL A 53 -7.12 -2.62 -15.21
N THR A 54 -6.43 -1.50 -15.28
CA THR A 54 -4.97 -1.43 -15.37
C THR A 54 -4.41 -0.36 -14.42
N TRP A 55 -3.18 -0.55 -13.94
CA TRP A 55 -2.48 0.38 -13.04
C TRP A 55 -0.98 0.40 -13.31
N THR A 56 -0.28 1.41 -12.78
CA THR A 56 1.19 1.47 -12.75
C THR A 56 1.71 0.95 -11.41
N PRO A 57 2.51 -0.14 -11.40
CA PRO A 57 3.17 -0.64 -10.19
C PRO A 57 4.16 0.37 -9.59
N PRO A 58 4.34 0.38 -8.26
CA PRO A 58 5.42 1.14 -7.63
C PRO A 58 6.80 0.58 -8.04
N ALA A 59 7.71 1.44 -8.47
CA ALA A 59 8.98 1.03 -9.10
C ALA A 59 10.05 0.49 -8.13
N SER A 60 9.92 0.76 -6.83
CA SER A 60 10.99 0.60 -5.85
C SER A 60 10.58 -0.26 -4.65
N VAL A 61 9.68 -1.22 -4.85
CA VAL A 61 9.27 -2.16 -3.81
C VAL A 61 8.98 -3.54 -4.41
N GLU A 62 9.40 -4.59 -3.72
CA GLU A 62 8.99 -5.96 -4.03
C GLU A 62 7.63 -6.21 -3.37
N LEU A 63 6.57 -6.29 -4.18
CA LEU A 63 5.23 -6.61 -3.69
C LEU A 63 5.03 -8.12 -3.59
N SER A 64 4.26 -8.54 -2.61
CA SER A 64 3.77 -9.92 -2.52
C SER A 64 2.61 -10.17 -3.50
N SER A 65 1.67 -9.23 -3.59
CA SER A 65 0.54 -9.24 -4.54
C SER A 65 -0.11 -7.85 -4.66
N PHE A 66 -0.93 -7.67 -5.69
CA PHE A 66 -1.92 -6.59 -5.73
C PHE A 66 -3.29 -7.13 -5.28
N LEU A 67 -3.99 -6.35 -4.45
CA LEU A 67 -5.35 -6.67 -4.02
C LEU A 67 -6.36 -5.78 -4.74
N VAL A 68 -7.14 -6.36 -5.65
CA VAL A 68 -8.19 -5.65 -6.38
C VAL A 68 -9.53 -5.90 -5.72
N ARG A 69 -10.24 -4.84 -5.35
CA ARG A 69 -11.58 -4.89 -4.73
C ARG A 69 -12.57 -4.10 -5.57
N PHE A 70 -13.75 -4.67 -5.81
CA PHE A 70 -14.81 -4.01 -6.59
C PHE A 70 -16.20 -4.40 -6.08
N SER A 71 -17.17 -3.50 -6.24
CA SER A 71 -18.56 -3.70 -5.82
C SER A 71 -19.49 -2.82 -6.66
N PRO A 72 -20.75 -3.22 -6.91
CA PRO A 72 -21.75 -2.35 -7.51
C PRO A 72 -21.98 -1.08 -6.67
N MET A 73 -22.10 0.08 -7.32
CA MET A 73 -22.35 1.36 -6.59
C MET A 73 -23.62 1.34 -5.74
N LYS A 74 -24.65 0.60 -6.18
CA LYS A 74 -25.93 0.46 -5.48
C LYS A 74 -25.87 -0.53 -4.31
N ASN A 75 -24.88 -1.41 -4.28
CA ASN A 75 -24.72 -2.42 -3.25
C ASN A 75 -23.25 -2.56 -2.86
N LYS A 76 -22.76 -1.65 -2.01
CA LYS A 76 -21.35 -1.60 -1.59
C LYS A 76 -20.97 -2.74 -0.64
N GLU A 77 -21.93 -3.51 -0.14
CA GLU A 77 -21.69 -4.68 0.71
C GLU A 77 -21.29 -5.91 -0.12
N ASP A 78 -21.68 -5.93 -1.40
CA ASP A 78 -21.35 -6.99 -2.35
C ASP A 78 -19.96 -6.74 -2.96
N VAL A 79 -18.94 -6.91 -2.12
CA VAL A 79 -17.53 -6.71 -2.47
C VAL A 79 -16.91 -8.02 -2.94
N ALA A 80 -16.41 -8.02 -4.18
CA ALA A 80 -15.50 -9.04 -4.68
C ALA A 80 -14.04 -8.62 -4.45
N GLU A 81 -13.18 -9.59 -4.20
CA GLU A 81 -11.75 -9.39 -3.94
C GLU A 81 -10.92 -10.40 -4.76
N LEU A 82 -9.89 -9.89 -5.43
CA LEU A 82 -8.97 -10.69 -6.25
C LEU A 82 -7.52 -10.40 -5.83
N SER A 83 -6.74 -11.46 -5.60
CA SER A 83 -5.29 -11.36 -5.40
C SER A 83 -4.59 -11.59 -6.74
N ILE A 84 -3.84 -10.59 -7.18
CA ILE A 84 -3.18 -10.53 -8.49
C ILE A 84 -1.67 -10.63 -8.29
N SER A 85 -0.99 -11.35 -9.19
CA SER A 85 0.47 -11.48 -9.17
C SER A 85 1.15 -10.09 -9.12
N PRO A 86 2.23 -9.92 -8.35
CA PRO A 86 2.94 -8.64 -8.28
C PRO A 86 3.60 -8.24 -9.62
N SER A 87 3.81 -9.21 -10.53
CA SER A 87 4.30 -8.96 -11.89
C SER A 87 3.23 -8.42 -12.84
N ASP A 88 1.95 -8.58 -12.49
CA ASP A 88 0.83 -8.17 -13.32
C ASP A 88 0.39 -6.75 -12.96
N SER A 89 -0.04 -6.02 -13.98
CA SER A 89 -0.49 -4.62 -13.87
C SER A 89 -1.91 -4.42 -14.41
N ALA A 90 -2.64 -5.52 -14.58
CA ALA A 90 -3.97 -5.52 -15.16
C ALA A 90 -4.80 -6.74 -14.74
N VAL A 91 -6.13 -6.56 -14.70
CA VAL A 91 -7.11 -7.65 -14.52
C VAL A 91 -8.36 -7.36 -15.36
N VAL A 92 -9.03 -8.42 -15.82
CA VAL A 92 -10.37 -8.31 -16.42
C VAL A 92 -11.39 -8.71 -15.36
N LEU A 93 -12.34 -7.81 -15.08
CA LEU A 93 -13.43 -8.03 -14.15
C LEU A 93 -14.68 -8.43 -14.93
N THR A 94 -15.50 -9.29 -14.31
CA THR A 94 -16.74 -9.86 -14.85
C THR A 94 -17.81 -9.85 -13.77
#